data_AF-A0A6J8EG88-F1
#
_entry.id   AF-A0A6J8EG88-F1
#
_cell.length_a   1.000
_cell.length_b   1.000
_cell.length_c   1.000
_cell.angle_alpha   90.00
_cell.angle_beta   90.00
_cell.angle_gamma   90.00
#
_symmetry.space_group_name_H-M   'P 1'
#
loop_
_entity.id
_entity.type
_entity.pdbx_description
1 polymer ?
#
loop_
_entity_poly.entity_id
_entity_poly.type
_entity_poly.pdbx_seq_one_letter_code
_entity_poly.pdbx_strand_id
1 'polypeptide(L)'
;MHAGDLVFASVILLSGNNFQKTTTLAKFMKLSFLSSSTFHRIQKTYLVPSIDRFWIQKQDDTLREFENTDVIVLEKEFPEIKHSFDVWHGTKNLDIKLTKISQEKENKELLVWVNYIVNHYWHTAEVATSSEEFLWFVPFANSTFTNGCQNGPLEDGTHSKESTSELENFQNLILMYASKRHSYSPPVYRARNRLAAIDHNAHAEREVMKNRDGSLRWQRSYNKTTSCEGGKQL
;
A
#
# COMPACT_ATOMS: atom_id res chain seq x y z
N MET A 1 33.75 -9.85 -15.63
CA MET A 1 32.66 -8.91 -15.29
C MET A 1 33.28 -7.53 -15.35
N HIS A 2 32.79 -6.64 -16.21
CA HIS A 2 33.31 -5.28 -16.26
C HIS A 2 32.67 -4.46 -15.15
N ALA A 3 33.41 -3.57 -14.50
CA ALA A 3 32.88 -2.73 -13.43
C ALA A 3 31.64 -1.92 -13.88
N GLY A 4 31.62 -1.50 -15.15
CA GLY A 4 30.47 -0.82 -15.75
C GLY A 4 29.18 -1.65 -15.74
N ASP A 5 29.24 -2.96 -15.92
CA ASP A 5 28.05 -3.83 -15.90
C ASP A 5 27.39 -3.85 -14.52
N LEU A 6 28.22 -3.89 -13.46
CA LEU A 6 27.76 -3.85 -12.08
C LEU A 6 27.13 -2.48 -11.75
N VAL A 7 27.75 -1.39 -12.20
CA VAL A 7 27.21 -0.04 -12.03
C VAL A 7 25.88 0.13 -12.76
N PHE A 8 25.77 -0.27 -14.03
CA PHE A 8 24.49 -0.20 -14.73
C PHE A 8 23.41 -1.06 -14.08
N ALA A 9 23.74 -2.29 -13.66
CA ALA A 9 22.77 -3.16 -12.98
C ALA A 9 22.30 -2.56 -11.64
N SER A 10 23.20 -1.96 -10.86
CA SER A 10 22.86 -1.30 -9.59
C SER A 10 22.02 -0.06 -9.80
N VAL A 11 22.40 0.84 -10.72
CA VAL A 11 21.65 2.07 -11.03
C VAL A 11 20.24 1.75 -11.50
N ILE A 12 20.06 0.75 -12.39
CA ILE A 12 18.72 0.34 -12.85
C ILE A 12 17.87 -0.19 -11.68
N LEU A 13 18.46 -0.95 -10.76
CA LEU A 13 17.74 -1.49 -9.61
C LEU A 13 17.37 -0.40 -8.59
N LEU A 14 18.35 0.43 -8.21
CA LEU A 14 18.20 1.47 -7.19
C LEU A 14 17.29 2.61 -7.64
N SER A 15 17.33 2.97 -8.93
CA SER A 15 16.42 3.97 -9.50
C SER A 15 14.99 3.45 -9.77
N GLY A 16 14.71 2.17 -9.49
CA GLY A 16 13.40 1.57 -9.77
C GLY A 16 13.09 1.33 -11.26
N ASN A 17 14.00 1.70 -12.17
CA ASN A 17 13.78 1.60 -13.61
C ASN A 17 13.58 0.16 -14.09
N ASN A 18 12.82 0.00 -15.18
CA ASN A 18 12.59 -1.30 -15.79
C ASN A 18 13.75 -1.65 -16.74
N PHE A 19 14.35 -2.83 -16.55
CA PHE A 19 15.49 -3.30 -17.33
C PHE A 19 15.20 -3.39 -18.84
N GLN A 20 14.01 -3.83 -19.25
CA GLN A 20 13.65 -3.93 -20.66
C GLN A 20 13.57 -2.54 -21.29
N LYS A 21 13.00 -1.56 -20.58
CA LYS A 21 12.91 -0.18 -21.06
C LYS A 21 14.30 0.45 -21.21
N THR A 22 15.18 0.28 -20.23
CA THR A 22 16.56 0.79 -20.31
C THR A 22 17.37 0.09 -21.40
N THR A 23 17.15 -1.22 -21.59
CA THR A 23 17.77 -1.98 -22.69
C THR A 23 17.29 -1.48 -24.06
N THR A 24 15.99 -1.23 -24.21
CA THR A 24 15.43 -0.66 -25.45
C THR A 24 15.99 0.72 -25.74
N LEU A 25 16.10 1.58 -24.72
CA LEU A 25 16.74 2.88 -24.84
C LEU A 25 18.21 2.76 -25.29
N ALA A 26 18.99 1.88 -24.65
CA ALA A 26 20.39 1.65 -25.01
C ALA A 26 20.55 1.13 -26.45
N LYS A 27 19.62 0.28 -26.91
CA LYS A 27 19.57 -0.19 -28.31
C LYS A 27 19.34 0.96 -29.29
N PHE A 28 18.42 1.88 -29.00
CA PHE A 28 18.19 3.05 -29.85
C PHE A 28 19.40 3.98 -29.91
N MET A 29 20.13 4.11 -28.80
CA MET A 29 21.37 4.88 -28.73
C MET A 29 22.60 4.13 -29.27
N LYS A 30 22.45 2.89 -29.74
CA LYS A 30 23.53 2.02 -30.22
C LYS A 30 24.66 1.82 -29.20
N LEU A 31 24.32 1.77 -27.91
CA LEU A 31 25.29 1.51 -26.84
C LEU A 31 25.46 0.01 -26.60
N SER A 32 26.70 -0.42 -26.32
CA SER A 32 26.94 -1.74 -25.75
C SER A 32 26.31 -1.80 -24.36
N PHE A 33 25.35 -2.70 -24.18
CA PHE A 33 24.55 -2.79 -22.95
C PHE A 33 24.51 -4.21 -22.41
N LEU A 34 24.32 -4.31 -21.10
CA LEU A 34 24.28 -5.58 -20.39
C LEU A 34 23.10 -6.45 -20.86
N SER A 35 23.36 -7.76 -20.98
CA SER A 35 22.32 -8.73 -21.35
C SER A 35 21.37 -9.01 -20.18
N SER A 36 20.15 -9.47 -20.49
CA SER A 36 19.18 -9.88 -19.45
C SER A 36 19.75 -10.94 -18.52
N SER A 37 20.46 -11.94 -19.03
CA SER A 37 21.07 -12.99 -18.19
C SER A 37 22.13 -12.42 -17.25
N THR A 38 22.98 -11.51 -17.75
CA THR A 38 24.01 -10.85 -16.94
C THR A 38 23.39 -9.94 -15.88
N PHE A 39 22.34 -9.19 -16.22
CA PHE A 39 21.58 -8.37 -15.26
C PHE A 39 21.08 -9.19 -14.07
N HIS A 40 20.31 -10.24 -14.34
CA HIS A 40 19.68 -11.05 -13.31
C HIS A 40 20.72 -11.82 -12.48
N ARG A 41 21.83 -12.25 -13.11
CA ARG A 41 22.95 -12.85 -12.40
C ARG A 41 23.60 -11.85 -11.44
N ILE A 42 23.92 -10.64 -11.90
CA ILE A 42 24.50 -9.59 -11.05
C ILE A 42 23.56 -9.24 -9.89
N GLN A 43 22.26 -9.10 -10.18
CA GLN A 43 21.25 -8.82 -9.16
C GLN A 43 21.22 -9.90 -8.07
N LYS A 44 21.10 -11.17 -8.45
CA LYS A 44 20.98 -12.27 -7.49
C LYS A 44 22.26 -12.51 -6.69
N THR A 45 23.42 -12.34 -7.31
CA THR A 45 24.71 -12.65 -6.67
C THR A 45 25.20 -11.51 -5.78
N TYR A 46 25.00 -10.25 -6.17
CA TYR A 46 25.63 -9.11 -5.49
C TYR A 46 24.63 -8.10 -4.92
N LEU A 47 23.66 -7.66 -5.73
CA LEU A 47 22.83 -6.51 -5.37
C LEU A 47 21.76 -6.87 -4.34
N VAL A 48 20.96 -7.92 -4.58
CA VAL A 48 19.88 -8.34 -3.67
C VAL A 48 20.43 -8.72 -2.29
N PRO A 49 21.48 -9.55 -2.15
CA PRO A 49 22.05 -9.85 -0.83
C PRO A 49 22.59 -8.61 -0.11
N SER A 50 23.13 -7.64 -0.84
CA SER A 50 23.67 -6.41 -0.24
C SER A 50 22.55 -5.48 0.24
N ILE A 51 21.46 -5.35 -0.53
CA ILE A 51 20.27 -4.62 -0.10
C ILE A 51 19.65 -5.27 1.14
N ASP A 52 19.58 -6.59 1.17
CA ASP A 52 19.02 -7.34 2.30
C ASP A 52 19.83 -7.14 3.57
N ARG A 53 21.17 -7.22 3.48
CA ARG A 53 22.06 -6.92 4.62
C ARG A 53 21.91 -5.49 5.10
N PHE A 54 21.89 -4.52 4.18
CA PHE A 54 21.71 -3.11 4.54
C PHE A 54 20.36 -2.85 5.20
N TRP A 55 19.29 -3.44 4.68
CA TRP A 55 17.95 -3.33 5.27
C TRP A 55 17.92 -3.87 6.69
N ILE A 56 18.43 -5.09 6.90
CA ILE A 56 18.48 -5.72 8.23
C ILE A 56 19.28 -4.84 9.19
N GLN A 57 20.47 -4.39 8.77
CA GLN A 57 21.28 -3.52 9.59
C GLN A 57 20.58 -2.20 9.94
N LYS A 58 19.94 -1.55 8.97
CA LYS A 58 19.19 -0.31 9.21
C LYS A 58 18.03 -0.54 10.17
N GLN A 59 17.35 -1.67 10.05
CA GLN A 59 16.26 -2.06 10.95
C GLN A 59 16.77 -2.30 12.37
N ASP A 60 17.89 -3.01 12.52
CA ASP A 60 18.53 -3.26 13.82
C ASP A 60 19.02 -1.95 14.47
N ASP A 61 19.65 -1.06 13.70
CA ASP A 61 20.11 0.26 14.19
C ASP A 61 18.92 1.11 14.66
N THR A 62 17.83 1.09 13.90
CA THR A 62 16.58 1.78 14.26
C THR A 62 16.00 1.19 15.54
N LEU A 63 15.94 -0.14 15.66
CA LEU A 63 15.47 -0.81 16.86
C LEU A 63 16.33 -0.47 18.09
N ARG A 64 17.65 -0.36 17.94
CA ARG A 64 18.57 0.03 19.03
C ARG A 64 18.40 1.48 19.47
N GLU A 65 18.21 2.40 18.52
CA GLU A 65 17.90 3.80 18.81
C GLU A 65 16.61 3.91 19.65
N PHE A 66 15.63 3.08 19.30
CA PHE A 66 14.35 3.02 19.97
C PHE A 66 14.31 2.10 21.20
N GLU A 67 15.38 1.39 21.53
CA GLU A 67 15.43 0.48 22.70
C GLU A 67 15.41 1.26 24.04
N ASN A 68 15.81 2.53 24.01
CA ASN A 68 15.80 3.44 25.17
C ASN A 68 14.72 4.53 25.09
N THR A 69 13.89 4.49 24.04
CA THR A 69 12.73 5.38 23.89
C THR A 69 11.49 4.53 24.12
N ASP A 70 10.46 5.07 24.77
CA ASP A 70 9.17 4.37 24.92
C ASP A 70 8.48 4.29 23.55
N VAL A 71 8.96 3.40 22.70
CA VAL A 71 8.34 3.10 21.42
C VAL A 71 7.23 2.12 21.71
N ILE A 72 6.03 2.68 21.74
CA ILE A 72 4.76 2.00 21.90
C ILE A 72 4.65 0.96 20.77
N VAL A 73 5.08 -0.27 21.05
CA VAL A 73 4.62 -1.44 20.29
C VAL A 73 3.17 -1.60 20.71
N LEU A 74 2.25 -1.03 19.91
CA LEU A 74 0.82 -0.92 20.22
C LEU A 74 0.18 -2.25 20.68
N GLU A 75 0.72 -3.38 20.23
CA GLU A 75 0.29 -4.73 20.61
C GLU A 75 0.65 -5.12 22.06
N LYS A 76 1.76 -4.61 22.62
CA LYS A 76 2.24 -4.98 23.96
C LYS A 76 1.66 -4.14 25.09
N GLU A 77 1.46 -2.84 24.86
CA GLU A 77 0.97 -1.93 25.91
C GLU A 77 -0.56 -1.80 25.93
N PHE A 78 -1.23 -2.05 24.80
CA PHE A 78 -2.69 -2.02 24.72
C PHE A 78 -3.26 -3.39 24.34
N PRO A 79 -3.16 -4.41 25.23
CA PRO A 79 -3.77 -5.72 24.99
C PRO A 79 -5.30 -5.64 24.86
N GLU A 80 -5.90 -4.52 25.26
CA GLU A 80 -7.30 -4.18 25.09
C GLU A 80 -7.66 -3.62 23.71
N ILE A 81 -6.68 -3.10 22.94
CA ILE A 81 -6.88 -2.74 21.54
C ILE A 81 -6.82 -4.03 20.72
N LYS A 82 -8.01 -4.54 20.34
CA LYS A 82 -8.12 -5.72 19.46
C LYS A 82 -7.55 -5.38 18.08
N HIS A 83 -6.41 -5.98 17.76
CA HIS A 83 -5.81 -5.89 16.44
C HIS A 83 -6.63 -6.74 15.46
N SER A 84 -7.63 -6.13 14.82
CA SER A 84 -8.39 -6.77 13.75
C SER A 84 -7.66 -6.63 12.42
N PHE A 85 -7.78 -7.62 11.53
CA PHE A 85 -7.50 -7.40 10.10
C PHE A 85 -8.26 -6.16 9.65
N ASP A 86 -7.57 -5.29 8.90
CA ASP A 86 -8.12 -4.02 8.43
C ASP A 86 -9.48 -4.24 7.73
N VAL A 87 -10.56 -3.95 8.46
CA VAL A 87 -11.95 -4.13 8.04
C VAL A 87 -12.24 -3.27 6.81
N TRP A 88 -11.57 -2.13 6.70
CA TRP A 88 -11.66 -1.26 5.54
C TRP A 88 -11.10 -1.91 4.28
N HIS A 89 -9.99 -2.67 4.38
CA HIS A 89 -9.53 -3.49 3.27
C HIS A 89 -10.55 -4.59 2.92
N GLY A 90 -11.22 -5.17 3.92
CA GLY A 90 -12.31 -6.13 3.73
C GLY A 90 -13.47 -5.55 2.92
N THR A 91 -13.99 -4.40 3.35
CA THR A 91 -15.13 -3.70 2.73
C THR A 91 -14.78 -3.21 1.32
N LYS A 92 -13.60 -2.63 1.12
CA LYS A 92 -13.13 -2.18 -0.18
C LYS A 92 -12.95 -3.33 -1.17
N ASN A 93 -12.39 -4.45 -0.73
CA ASN A 93 -12.27 -5.63 -1.58
C ASN A 93 -13.63 -6.23 -1.93
N LEU A 94 -14.58 -6.21 -0.99
CA LEU A 94 -15.96 -6.63 -1.21
C LEU A 94 -16.66 -5.74 -2.24
N ASP A 95 -16.56 -4.43 -2.08
CA ASP A 95 -17.09 -3.43 -3.02
C ASP A 95 -16.54 -3.60 -4.44
N ILE A 96 -15.22 -3.74 -4.57
CA ILE A 96 -14.56 -3.96 -5.88
C ILE A 96 -15.07 -5.25 -6.54
N LYS A 97 -15.20 -6.35 -5.78
CA LYS A 97 -15.65 -7.64 -6.31
C LYS A 97 -17.12 -7.59 -6.71
N LEU A 98 -17.99 -7.08 -5.85
CA LEU A 98 -19.43 -6.99 -6.10
C LEU A 98 -19.74 -6.02 -7.23
N THR A 99 -19.08 -4.86 -7.27
CA THR A 99 -19.21 -3.89 -8.36
C THR A 99 -18.80 -4.53 -9.70
N LYS A 100 -17.71 -5.31 -9.73
CA LYS A 100 -17.30 -6.02 -10.95
C LYS A 100 -18.34 -7.05 -11.41
N ILE A 101 -18.90 -7.83 -10.50
CA ILE A 101 -19.96 -8.82 -10.81
C ILE A 101 -21.24 -8.12 -11.29
N SER A 102 -21.60 -7.00 -10.67
CA SER A 102 -22.81 -6.24 -11.01
C SER A 102 -22.75 -5.55 -12.38
N GLN A 103 -21.55 -5.36 -12.94
CA GLN A 103 -21.38 -4.78 -14.28
C GLN A 103 -21.67 -5.79 -15.40
N GLU A 104 -21.81 -7.08 -15.07
CA GLU A 104 -22.21 -8.11 -16.03
C GLU A 104 -23.70 -7.96 -16.41
N LYS A 105 -24.05 -8.26 -17.67
CA LYS A 105 -25.39 -8.00 -18.24
C LYS A 105 -26.53 -8.65 -17.43
N GLU A 106 -26.26 -9.79 -16.82
CA GLU A 106 -27.23 -10.60 -16.07
C GLU A 106 -27.40 -10.12 -14.62
N ASN A 107 -26.46 -9.32 -14.08
CA ASN A 107 -26.39 -8.99 -12.66
C ASN A 107 -26.50 -7.49 -12.36
N LYS A 108 -27.03 -6.68 -13.29
CA LYS A 108 -27.14 -5.23 -13.11
C LYS A 108 -28.00 -4.81 -11.92
N GLU A 109 -28.99 -5.62 -11.55
CA GLU A 109 -29.83 -5.37 -10.37
C GLU A 109 -29.00 -5.40 -9.07
N LEU A 110 -27.94 -6.20 -9.03
CA LEU A 110 -27.04 -6.29 -7.88
C LEU A 110 -26.35 -4.94 -7.59
N LEU A 111 -26.12 -4.10 -8.60
CA LEU A 111 -25.42 -2.82 -8.45
C LEU A 111 -26.12 -1.90 -7.44
N VAL A 112 -27.45 -1.92 -7.41
CA VAL A 112 -28.25 -1.14 -6.45
C VAL A 112 -28.04 -1.64 -5.03
N TRP A 113 -27.77 -2.93 -4.86
CA TRP A 113 -27.58 -3.60 -3.57
C TRP A 113 -26.13 -3.58 -3.06
N VAL A 114 -25.14 -3.35 -3.94
CA VAL A 114 -23.71 -3.34 -3.56
C VAL A 114 -23.46 -2.45 -2.35
N ASN A 115 -23.98 -1.21 -2.37
CA ASN A 115 -23.77 -0.26 -1.27
C ASN A 115 -24.39 -0.76 0.04
N TYR A 116 -25.59 -1.33 -0.01
CA TYR A 116 -26.25 -1.92 1.18
C TYR A 116 -25.48 -3.12 1.74
N ILE A 117 -24.94 -3.98 0.87
CA ILE A 117 -24.14 -5.15 1.28
C ILE A 117 -22.84 -4.69 1.94
N VAL A 118 -22.17 -3.68 1.39
CA VAL A 118 -20.92 -3.12 1.93
C VAL A 118 -21.17 -2.42 3.27
N ASN A 119 -22.24 -1.63 3.38
CA ASN A 119 -22.60 -0.96 4.63
C ASN A 119 -23.02 -1.97 5.71
N HIS A 120 -23.74 -3.03 5.32
CA HIS A 120 -24.09 -4.09 6.25
C HIS A 120 -22.84 -4.83 6.75
N TYR A 121 -21.93 -5.20 5.87
CA TYR A 121 -20.65 -5.82 6.25
C TYR A 121 -19.82 -4.91 7.17
N TRP A 122 -19.83 -3.60 6.94
CA TRP A 122 -19.17 -2.64 7.83
C TRP A 122 -19.83 -2.64 9.21
N HIS A 123 -21.15 -2.56 9.25
CA HIS A 123 -21.91 -2.55 10.50
C HIS A 123 -21.75 -3.86 11.29
N THR A 124 -21.72 -5.02 10.63
CA THR A 124 -21.49 -6.30 11.31
C THR A 124 -20.06 -6.41 11.84
N ALA A 125 -19.07 -5.84 11.13
CA ALA A 125 -17.69 -5.77 11.61
C ALA A 125 -17.53 -4.83 12.82
N GLU A 126 -18.34 -3.78 12.90
CA GLU A 126 -18.34 -2.81 13.98
C GLU A 126 -19.01 -3.36 15.26
N VAL A 127 -20.12 -4.08 15.11
CA VAL A 127 -20.88 -4.64 16.24
C VAL A 127 -20.26 -5.94 16.77
N ALA A 128 -19.52 -6.68 15.94
CA ALA A 128 -18.92 -7.94 16.34
C ALA A 128 -17.82 -7.73 17.39
N THR A 129 -18.03 -8.25 18.60
CA THR A 129 -17.01 -8.25 19.65
C THR A 129 -16.08 -9.45 19.59
N SER A 130 -16.38 -10.45 18.74
CA SER A 130 -15.54 -11.62 18.50
C SER A 130 -15.60 -12.09 17.04
N SER A 131 -14.57 -12.83 16.59
CA SER A 131 -14.55 -13.40 15.24
C SER A 131 -15.67 -14.41 14.98
N GLU A 132 -16.19 -15.06 16.02
CA GLU A 132 -17.33 -15.98 15.91
C GLU A 132 -18.65 -15.24 15.70
N GLU A 133 -18.86 -14.11 16.40
CA GLU A 133 -20.02 -13.22 16.15
C GLU A 133 -19.97 -12.63 14.74
N PHE A 134 -18.79 -12.20 14.28
CA PHE A 134 -18.61 -11.67 12.94
C PHE A 134 -19.02 -12.68 11.85
N LEU A 135 -18.67 -13.96 12.02
CA LEU A 135 -19.06 -15.03 11.09
C LEU A 135 -20.55 -15.40 11.18
N TRP A 136 -21.18 -15.23 12.35
CA TRP A 136 -22.62 -15.43 12.52
C TRP A 136 -23.46 -14.37 11.79
N PHE A 137 -23.00 -13.11 11.78
CA PHE A 137 -23.70 -12.03 11.12
C PHE A 137 -23.55 -11.99 9.59
N VAL A 138 -22.59 -12.71 9.00
CA VAL A 138 -22.36 -12.76 7.55
C VAL A 138 -22.99 -14.04 6.97
N PRO A 139 -24.15 -13.98 6.28
CA PRO A 139 -24.87 -15.17 5.82
C PRO A 139 -24.22 -15.88 4.60
N PHE A 140 -22.97 -15.55 4.25
CA PHE A 140 -22.38 -15.95 2.98
C PHE A 140 -21.54 -17.23 3.02
N ALA A 141 -21.43 -17.91 4.17
CA ALA A 141 -20.53 -19.08 4.28
C ALA A 141 -21.20 -20.43 4.59
N ASN A 142 -22.44 -20.51 5.07
CA ASN A 142 -23.14 -21.80 5.15
C ASN A 142 -24.67 -21.63 5.22
N SER A 143 -25.35 -22.42 4.42
CA SER A 143 -26.80 -22.54 4.28
C SER A 143 -27.58 -22.55 5.60
N THR A 144 -28.50 -21.60 5.78
CA THR A 144 -29.96 -21.80 5.99
C THR A 144 -30.60 -20.48 6.41
N PHE A 145 -31.59 -20.05 5.64
CA PHE A 145 -32.45 -18.91 5.91
C PHE A 145 -33.46 -19.31 6.99
N THR A 146 -33.31 -18.83 8.23
CA THR A 146 -34.42 -18.75 9.19
C THR A 146 -34.33 -17.53 10.09
N ASN A 147 -35.36 -16.70 9.96
CA ASN A 147 -36.02 -15.87 10.97
C ASN A 147 -35.34 -14.57 11.47
N GLY A 148 -35.81 -13.46 10.90
CA GLY A 148 -36.14 -12.22 11.62
C GLY A 148 -35.00 -11.24 11.87
N CYS A 149 -34.80 -10.29 10.95
CA CYS A 149 -33.92 -9.15 11.20
C CYS A 149 -34.70 -8.07 11.98
N GLN A 150 -34.55 -8.06 13.31
CA GLN A 150 -35.01 -6.98 14.19
C GLN A 150 -33.90 -5.95 14.36
N ASN A 151 -33.65 -5.10 13.35
CA ASN A 151 -32.82 -3.92 13.56
C ASN A 151 -33.47 -2.73 12.83
N GLY A 152 -33.79 -1.70 13.58
CA GLY A 152 -34.33 -0.44 13.05
C GLY A 152 -33.29 0.33 12.23
N PRO A 153 -33.68 1.46 11.62
CA PRO A 153 -32.77 2.28 10.81
C PRO A 153 -31.58 2.75 11.66
N LEU A 154 -30.37 2.58 11.14
CA LEU A 154 -29.14 3.03 11.78
C LEU A 154 -29.06 4.57 11.73
N GLU A 155 -28.87 5.20 12.90
CA GLU A 155 -28.65 6.64 13.01
C GLU A 155 -27.26 7.01 12.47
N ASP A 156 -27.19 8.18 11.80
CA ASP A 156 -25.99 8.73 11.17
C ASP A 156 -24.94 9.14 12.24
N GLY A 157 -24.13 8.17 12.67
CA GLY A 157 -22.95 8.38 13.51
C GLY A 157 -21.77 8.91 12.70
N THR A 158 -21.33 10.13 13.00
CA THR A 158 -20.14 10.77 12.43
C THR A 158 -18.85 10.16 13.02
N HIS A 159 -18.40 9.03 12.46
CA HIS A 159 -17.09 8.47 12.81
C HIS A 159 -15.96 9.23 12.11
N SER A 160 -15.06 9.82 12.91
CA SER A 160 -13.87 10.54 12.43
C SER A 160 -12.90 9.57 11.76
N LYS A 161 -12.74 9.71 10.44
CA LYS A 161 -11.71 9.02 9.66
C LYS A 161 -10.33 9.52 10.07
N GLU A 162 -9.53 8.68 10.70
CA GLU A 162 -8.09 8.90 10.85
C GLU A 162 -7.48 9.13 9.46
N SER A 163 -6.61 10.15 9.34
CA SER A 163 -6.07 10.59 8.04
C SER A 163 -5.13 9.53 7.46
N THR A 164 -5.56 8.80 6.44
CA THR A 164 -4.78 7.78 5.70
C THR A 164 -3.68 8.36 4.80
N SER A 165 -3.36 9.66 4.94
CA SER A 165 -2.48 10.39 4.03
C SER A 165 -1.08 9.81 3.94
N GLU A 166 -0.49 9.40 5.07
CA GLU A 166 0.87 8.84 5.12
C GLU A 166 0.95 7.47 4.42
N LEU A 167 -0.04 6.61 4.67
CA LEU A 167 -0.12 5.31 4.05
C LEU A 167 -0.32 5.42 2.53
N GLU A 168 -1.17 6.34 2.08
CA GLU A 168 -1.38 6.63 0.66
C GLU A 168 -0.10 7.17 0.00
N ASN A 169 0.65 8.04 0.69
CA ASN A 169 1.93 8.56 0.21
C ASN A 169 2.96 7.43 0.03
N PHE A 170 3.08 6.53 1.01
CA PHE A 170 3.97 5.37 0.91
C PHE A 170 3.57 4.41 -0.21
N GLN A 171 2.27 4.11 -0.34
CA GLN A 171 1.78 3.24 -1.42
C GLN A 171 2.05 3.85 -2.81
N ASN A 172 1.96 5.17 -2.95
CA ASN A 172 2.32 5.86 -4.18
C ASN A 172 3.82 5.78 -4.46
N LEU A 173 4.68 5.93 -3.43
CA LEU A 173 6.12 5.81 -3.57
C LEU A 173 6.53 4.40 -4.02
N ILE A 174 5.91 3.34 -3.47
CA ILE A 174 6.16 1.95 -3.90
C ILE A 174 5.96 1.79 -5.41
N LEU A 175 5.00 2.49 -6.03
CA LEU A 175 4.75 2.36 -7.48
C LEU A 175 5.92 2.84 -8.34
N MET A 176 6.75 3.76 -7.84
CA MET A 176 7.97 4.20 -8.52
C MET A 176 9.02 3.09 -8.55
N TYR A 177 9.16 2.34 -7.45
CA TYR A 177 10.11 1.25 -7.33
C TYR A 177 9.58 -0.06 -7.92
N ALA A 178 8.28 -0.32 -7.83
CA ALA A 178 7.61 -1.56 -8.24
C ALA A 178 6.28 -1.26 -8.95
N SER A 179 6.35 -0.94 -10.23
CA SER A 179 5.18 -0.62 -11.05
C SER A 179 4.26 -1.83 -11.26
N LYS A 180 2.95 -1.66 -11.02
CA LYS A 180 1.91 -2.69 -11.23
C LYS A 180 1.80 -3.23 -12.66
N ARG A 181 2.39 -2.53 -13.65
CA ARG A 181 2.31 -2.91 -15.08
C ARG A 181 3.31 -4.00 -15.49
N HIS A 182 4.23 -4.38 -14.61
CA HIS A 182 5.29 -5.32 -14.93
C HIS A 182 5.33 -6.42 -13.87
N SER A 183 5.57 -7.66 -14.30
CA SER A 183 5.83 -8.77 -13.39
C SER A 183 7.28 -8.72 -12.93
N TYR A 184 7.49 -8.92 -11.63
CA TYR A 184 8.81 -9.00 -11.01
C TYR A 184 8.97 -10.38 -10.38
N SER A 185 10.19 -10.91 -10.39
CA SER A 185 10.50 -12.10 -9.60
C SER A 185 10.39 -11.77 -8.10
N PRO A 186 9.94 -12.72 -7.25
CA PRO A 186 9.80 -12.50 -5.80
C PRO A 186 11.00 -11.82 -5.10
N PRO A 187 12.27 -12.24 -5.33
CA PRO A 187 13.41 -11.59 -4.69
C PRO A 187 13.61 -10.14 -5.16
N VAL A 188 13.36 -9.84 -6.43
CA VAL A 188 13.49 -8.47 -6.98
C VAL A 188 12.37 -7.57 -6.48
N TYR A 189 11.14 -8.10 -6.38
CA TYR A 189 10.01 -7.37 -5.83
C TYR A 189 10.23 -6.99 -4.37
N ARG A 190 10.69 -7.95 -3.55
CA ARG A 190 11.04 -7.72 -2.15
C ARG A 190 12.15 -6.67 -1.99
N ALA A 191 13.21 -6.74 -2.79
CA ALA A 191 14.28 -5.75 -2.76
C ALA A 191 13.79 -4.34 -3.12
N ARG A 192 12.93 -4.21 -4.14
CA ARG A 192 12.31 -2.93 -4.53
C ARG A 192 11.41 -2.34 -3.45
N ASN A 193 10.62 -3.16 -2.77
CA ASN A 193 9.79 -2.70 -1.65
C ASN A 193 10.63 -2.22 -0.46
N ARG A 194 11.72 -2.93 -0.15
CA ARG A 194 12.68 -2.51 0.89
C ARG A 194 13.35 -1.18 0.53
N LEU A 195 13.76 -1.00 -0.72
CA LEU A 195 14.31 0.28 -1.18
C LEU A 195 13.30 1.42 -1.06
N ALA A 196 12.04 1.20 -1.46
CA ALA A 196 10.98 2.19 -1.30
C ALA A 196 10.76 2.55 0.17
N ALA A 197 10.83 1.59 1.08
CA ALA A 197 10.72 1.83 2.51
C ALA A 197 11.94 2.58 3.08
N ILE A 198 13.17 2.26 2.65
CA ILE A 198 14.37 3.03 3.03
C ILE A 198 14.22 4.48 2.57
N ASP A 199 13.80 4.69 1.31
CA ASP A 199 13.62 6.02 0.74
C ASP A 199 12.50 6.79 1.44
N HIS A 200 11.38 6.15 1.75
CA HIS A 200 10.31 6.74 2.54
C HIS A 200 10.81 7.19 3.92
N ASN A 201 11.48 6.29 4.64
CA ASN A 201 11.97 6.55 5.99
C ASN A 201 13.02 7.66 6.01
N ALA A 202 13.90 7.72 5.00
CA ALA A 202 14.87 8.80 4.87
C ALA A 202 14.23 10.17 4.60
N HIS A 203 12.97 10.20 4.15
CA HIS A 203 12.23 11.41 3.81
C HIS A 203 11.05 11.70 4.75
N ALA A 204 10.80 10.84 5.75
CA ALA A 204 9.68 10.97 6.68
C ALA A 204 9.77 12.25 7.54
N GLU A 205 10.99 12.72 7.82
CA GLU A 205 11.26 13.94 8.61
C GLU A 205 11.57 15.17 7.75
N ARG A 206 11.29 15.12 6.43
CA ARG A 206 11.61 16.25 5.56
C ARG A 206 10.73 17.45 5.92
N GLU A 207 11.34 18.57 6.26
CA GLU A 207 10.60 19.82 6.48
C GLU A 207 9.74 20.17 5.25
N VAL A 208 8.49 20.54 5.52
CA VAL A 208 7.55 21.05 4.52
C VAL A 208 8.21 22.17 3.72
N MET A 209 8.01 22.16 2.40
CA MET A 209 8.67 23.09 1.50
C MET A 209 8.22 24.53 1.78
N LYS A 210 9.16 25.36 2.24
CA LYS A 210 8.94 26.79 2.48
C LYS A 210 9.26 27.60 1.22
N ASN A 211 8.46 28.62 0.93
CA ASN A 211 8.74 29.63 -0.08
C ASN A 211 9.94 30.50 0.35
N ARG A 212 10.45 31.35 -0.57
CA ARG A 212 11.57 32.27 -0.28
C ARG A 212 11.27 33.27 0.84
N ASP A 213 9.98 33.49 1.14
CA ASP A 213 9.46 34.35 2.21
C ASP A 213 9.22 33.60 3.54
N GLY A 214 9.53 32.29 3.60
CA GLY A 214 9.29 31.45 4.77
C GLY A 214 7.86 30.90 4.91
N SER A 215 6.93 31.27 4.01
CA SER A 215 5.56 30.73 4.01
C SER A 215 5.52 29.28 3.52
N LEU A 216 4.63 28.48 4.08
CA LEU A 216 4.44 27.07 3.67
C LEU A 216 3.86 26.99 2.25
N ARG A 217 4.40 26.11 1.40
CA ARG A 217 3.82 25.85 0.08
C ARG A 217 2.60 24.95 0.18
N TRP A 218 1.57 25.31 -0.59
CA TRP A 218 0.34 24.53 -0.73
C TRP A 218 0.13 24.16 -2.19
N GLN A 219 -0.28 22.92 -2.46
CA GLN A 219 -0.82 22.50 -3.74
C GLN A 219 -2.34 22.44 -3.65
N ARG A 220 -3.04 23.08 -4.60
CA ARG A 220 -4.49 22.89 -4.71
C ARG A 220 -4.78 21.43 -5.05
N SER A 221 -5.57 20.79 -4.20
CA SER A 221 -6.08 19.44 -4.37
C SER A 221 -7.59 19.52 -4.60
N TYR A 222 -8.04 19.05 -5.76
CA TYR A 222 -9.45 19.04 -6.11
C TYR A 222 -10.06 17.69 -5.74
N ASN A 223 -11.06 17.70 -4.86
CA ASN A 223 -11.81 16.49 -4.50
C ASN A 223 -12.98 16.32 -5.47
N LYS A 224 -12.88 15.34 -6.37
CA LYS A 224 -13.93 15.06 -7.38
C LYS A 224 -15.26 14.63 -6.79
N THR A 225 -15.27 14.11 -5.56
CA THR A 225 -16.47 13.58 -4.91
C THR A 225 -17.28 14.68 -4.22
N THR A 226 -16.61 15.67 -3.63
CA THR A 226 -17.27 16.83 -3.00
C THR A 226 -17.31 18.06 -3.89
N SER A 227 -16.64 18.03 -5.05
CA SER A 227 -16.38 19.19 -5.92
C SER A 227 -15.71 20.37 -5.20
N CYS A 228 -15.07 20.12 -4.05
CA CYS A 228 -14.41 21.16 -3.26
C CYS A 228 -12.92 21.26 -3.60
N GLU A 229 -12.43 22.49 -3.71
CA GLU A 229 -11.00 22.78 -3.72
C GLU A 229 -10.47 22.76 -2.28
N GLY A 230 -9.58 21.83 -1.97
CA GLY A 230 -8.79 21.81 -0.73
C GLY A 230 -7.33 22.18 -1.01
N GLY A 231 -6.58 22.55 0.02
CA GLY A 231 -5.12 22.67 -0.04
C GLY A 231 -4.46 21.43 0.57
N LYS A 232 -3.53 20.80 -0.15
CA LYS A 232 -2.56 19.86 0.45
C LYS A 232 -1.24 20.60 0.64
N GLN A 233 -0.66 20.49 1.83
CA GLN A 233 0.64 21.06 2.15
C GLN A 233 1.73 20.30 1.39
N LEU A 234 2.74 21.00 0.85
CA LEU A 234 3.81 20.44 0.01
C LEU A 234 5.13 20.25 0.76
#